data_AF-A0AAE1UJ10-F1
#
_entry.id   AF-A0AAE1UJ10-F1
#
_cell.length_a   1.000
_cell.length_b   1.000
_cell.length_c   1.000
_cell.angle_alpha   90.00
_cell.angle_beta   90.00
_cell.angle_gamma   90.00
#
_symmetry.space_group_name_H-M   'P 1'
#
loop_
_entity.id
_entity.type
_entity.pdbx_description
1 polymer ?
#
loop_
_entity_poly.entity_id
_entity_poly.type
_entity_poly.pdbx_seq_one_letter_code
_entity_poly.pdbx_strand_id
1 'polypeptide(L)'
;MFLEKVRDCFLIQHIQDITRKREDDKGSTLDLIFSNDETIIEDLSVDTSLGKSDHGCISFYCDVEELQETNRKTIYMYEKADYDKIRQRLDVDWEKFFEADTDIEGKWTKFKEKILSAVEECVPKRIVKEGCTKRRLNKNLPMNRKLWNKIKRKQRLWEQMNKLENSENDMEKRQYADISKEYKRVNNQVRRETRKAVKKKEPEVARLILSRTDPQGCGSFRVHCCHI
;
A
#
# COMPACT_ATOMS: atom_id res chain seq x y z
N MET A 1 17.07 -6.64 -28.76
CA MET A 1 15.82 -7.22 -28.20
C MET A 1 14.99 -6.23 -27.39
N PHE A 2 15.45 -5.68 -26.25
CA PHE A 2 14.62 -4.77 -25.43
C PHE A 2 14.25 -3.46 -26.16
N LEU A 3 15.23 -2.73 -26.70
CA LEU A 3 15.00 -1.46 -27.40
C LEU A 3 14.16 -1.63 -28.67
N GLU A 4 14.27 -2.78 -29.34
CA GLU A 4 13.44 -3.10 -30.50
C GLU A 4 11.99 -3.25 -30.09
N LYS A 5 11.69 -3.92 -28.97
CA LYS A 5 10.32 -4.06 -28.47
C LYS A 5 9.69 -2.76 -28.01
N VAL A 6 10.45 -1.89 -27.35
CA VAL A 6 9.98 -0.54 -26.99
C VAL A 6 9.58 0.23 -28.26
N ARG A 7 10.39 0.13 -29.33
CA ARG A 7 10.10 0.77 -30.62
C ARG A 7 8.91 0.13 -31.35
N ASP A 8 8.85 -1.20 -31.41
CA ASP A 8 7.75 -1.95 -32.05
C ASP A 8 6.39 -1.63 -31.39
N CYS A 9 6.40 -1.36 -30.08
CA CYS A 9 5.20 -1.04 -29.31
C CYS A 9 4.92 0.47 -29.22
N PHE A 10 5.68 1.32 -29.91
CA PHE A 10 5.54 2.78 -29.90
C PHE A 10 5.52 3.37 -28.46
N LEU A 11 6.33 2.81 -27.57
CA LEU A 11 6.39 3.23 -26.17
C LEU A 11 7.38 4.39 -25.99
N ILE A 12 6.95 5.39 -25.23
CA ILE A 12 7.70 6.61 -24.91
C ILE A 12 8.29 6.48 -23.51
N GLN A 13 9.61 6.69 -23.37
CA GLN A 13 10.28 6.69 -22.07
C GLN A 13 10.23 8.07 -21.43
N HIS A 14 9.69 8.15 -20.21
CA HIS A 14 9.51 9.42 -19.49
C HIS A 14 10.68 9.78 -18.56
N ILE A 15 11.28 8.77 -17.93
CA ILE A 15 12.39 9.01 -16.99
C ILE A 15 13.70 9.17 -17.75
N GLN A 16 14.34 10.32 -17.56
CA GLN A 16 15.72 10.59 -18.01
C GLN A 16 16.68 10.83 -16.84
N ASP A 17 16.14 11.12 -15.66
CA ASP A 17 16.92 11.36 -14.45
C ASP A 17 17.57 10.09 -13.90
N ILE A 18 18.58 10.30 -13.06
CA ILE A 18 19.26 9.21 -12.34
C ILE A 18 18.33 8.71 -11.23
N THR A 19 17.93 7.46 -11.36
CA THR A 19 17.03 6.82 -10.39
C THR A 19 17.76 5.98 -9.38
N ARG A 20 19.03 5.67 -9.58
CA ARG A 20 19.81 4.85 -8.65
C ARG A 20 21.21 5.40 -8.40
N LYS A 21 21.61 5.40 -7.13
CA LYS A 21 22.93 5.86 -6.69
C LYS A 21 23.48 5.01 -5.56
N ARG A 22 24.57 4.28 -5.83
CA ARG A 22 25.33 3.50 -4.85
C ARG A 22 26.53 4.28 -4.33
N GLU A 23 27.09 3.85 -3.20
CA GLU A 23 28.07 4.62 -2.44
C GLU A 23 29.34 5.00 -3.21
N ASP A 24 29.73 4.18 -4.19
CA ASP A 24 30.98 4.27 -4.96
C ASP A 24 30.78 4.23 -6.50
N ASP A 25 29.54 4.29 -6.99
CA ASP A 25 29.22 4.13 -8.41
C ASP A 25 28.72 5.44 -9.04
N LYS A 26 28.90 5.59 -10.36
CA LYS A 26 28.25 6.67 -11.12
C LYS A 26 26.74 6.41 -11.12
N GLY A 27 25.94 7.46 -10.96
CA GLY A 27 24.49 7.32 -10.97
C GLY A 27 23.99 6.65 -12.25
N SER A 28 22.97 5.82 -12.14
CA SER A 28 22.36 5.12 -13.28
C SER A 28 20.84 5.30 -13.28
N THR A 29 20.27 5.35 -14.49
CA THR A 29 18.82 5.35 -14.73
C THR A 29 18.40 3.90 -14.99
N LEU A 30 17.94 3.21 -13.94
CA LEU A 30 17.53 1.80 -14.02
C LEU A 30 16.01 1.62 -13.87
N ASP A 31 15.34 2.62 -13.33
CA ASP A 31 13.89 2.62 -13.16
C ASP A 31 13.31 3.44 -14.31
N LEU A 32 12.47 2.82 -15.14
CA LEU A 32 11.94 3.40 -16.36
C LEU A 32 10.41 3.44 -16.27
N ILE A 33 9.83 4.50 -16.83
CA ILE A 33 8.38 4.60 -17.04
C ILE A 33 8.15 4.72 -18.54
N PHE A 34 7.29 3.84 -19.05
CA PHE A 34 6.86 3.83 -20.44
C PHE A 34 5.36 4.06 -20.54
N SER A 35 4.93 4.84 -21.53
CA SER A 35 3.53 4.96 -21.93
C SER A 35 3.41 4.99 -23.45
N ASN A 36 2.21 4.78 -23.96
CA ASN A 36 1.86 4.94 -25.38
C ASN A 36 1.51 6.40 -25.76
N ASP A 37 1.35 7.28 -24.76
CA ASP A 37 0.99 8.68 -24.91
C ASP A 37 1.86 9.54 -23.99
N GLU A 38 2.48 10.56 -24.56
CA GLU A 38 3.39 11.48 -23.87
C GLU A 38 2.67 12.32 -22.80
N THR A 39 1.35 12.54 -22.95
CA THR A 39 0.56 13.43 -22.09
C THR A 39 0.01 12.76 -20.84
N ILE A 40 0.02 11.42 -20.79
CA ILE A 40 -0.55 10.66 -19.65
C ILE A 40 0.20 10.94 -18.35
N ILE A 41 1.50 11.25 -18.42
CA ILE A 41 2.34 11.44 -17.22
C ILE A 41 2.67 12.92 -17.03
N GLU A 42 2.33 13.44 -15.86
CA GLU A 42 2.55 14.82 -15.45
C GLU A 42 3.38 14.92 -14.15
N ASP A 43 4.04 16.04 -13.93
CA ASP A 43 4.87 16.35 -12.75
C ASP A 43 5.84 15.23 -12.31
N LEU A 44 6.47 14.56 -13.28
CA LEU A 44 7.47 13.54 -13.00
C LEU A 44 8.67 14.14 -12.25
N SER A 45 9.00 13.55 -11.12
CA SER A 45 10.14 13.94 -10.29
C SER A 45 10.82 12.73 -9.67
N VAL A 46 12.16 12.76 -9.63
CA VAL A 46 12.98 11.74 -8.97
C VAL A 46 13.58 12.32 -7.70
N ASP A 47 12.95 12.00 -6.59
CA ASP A 47 13.33 12.40 -5.26
C ASP A 47 14.40 11.49 -4.65
N THR A 48 14.99 11.99 -3.57
CA THR A 48 15.94 11.24 -2.75
C THR A 48 15.43 9.87 -2.30
N SER A 49 16.34 8.90 -2.22
CA SER A 49 16.01 7.55 -1.80
C SER A 49 15.37 7.46 -0.41
N LEU A 50 14.46 6.50 -0.26
CA LEU A 50 13.78 6.19 0.99
C LEU A 50 14.59 5.19 1.82
N GLY A 51 14.82 5.52 3.10
CA GLY A 51 15.51 4.60 4.00
C GLY A 51 16.89 4.22 3.47
N LYS A 52 17.22 2.91 3.44
CA LYS A 52 18.49 2.34 2.94
C LYS A 52 18.49 2.07 1.42
N SER A 53 17.41 2.39 0.71
CA SER A 53 17.34 2.18 -0.74
C SER A 53 18.45 2.94 -1.45
N ASP A 54 19.07 2.30 -2.44
CA ASP A 54 19.92 2.92 -3.45
C ASP A 54 19.09 3.49 -4.61
N HIS A 55 17.80 3.17 -4.70
CA HIS A 55 16.85 3.75 -5.65
C HIS A 55 16.17 5.00 -5.07
N GLY A 56 16.14 6.06 -5.89
CA GLY A 56 15.38 7.30 -5.69
C GLY A 56 13.88 7.04 -5.70
N CYS A 57 13.14 7.95 -5.09
CA CYS A 57 11.68 7.88 -5.03
C CYS A 57 11.12 8.59 -6.27
N ILE A 58 10.41 7.88 -7.12
CA ILE A 58 9.81 8.47 -8.32
C ILE A 58 8.37 8.86 -8.00
N SER A 59 8.03 10.12 -8.25
CA SER A 59 6.68 10.67 -8.04
C SER A 59 6.20 11.30 -9.34
N PHE A 60 4.98 10.99 -9.76
CA PHE A 60 4.33 11.55 -10.94
C PHE A 60 2.81 11.49 -10.78
N TYR A 61 2.09 12.31 -11.53
CA TYR A 61 0.66 12.16 -11.75
C TYR A 61 0.43 11.42 -13.06
N CYS A 62 -0.62 10.62 -13.08
CA CYS A 62 -1.03 9.88 -14.26
C CYS A 62 -2.52 10.11 -14.44
N ASP A 63 -2.92 10.72 -15.55
CA ASP A 63 -4.34 10.85 -15.87
C ASP A 63 -4.81 9.52 -16.46
N VAL A 64 -5.58 8.79 -15.66
CA VAL A 64 -6.16 7.52 -16.07
C VAL A 64 -7.65 7.66 -15.89
N GLU A 65 -8.41 7.42 -16.96
CA GLU A 65 -9.84 7.24 -16.84
C GLU A 65 -10.10 6.09 -15.88
N GLU A 66 -10.52 6.42 -14.65
CA GLU A 66 -10.90 5.44 -13.66
C GLU A 66 -12.15 4.74 -14.19
N LEU A 67 -12.00 3.54 -14.74
CA LEU A 67 -13.09 2.59 -14.85
C LEU A 67 -13.56 2.32 -13.43
N GLN A 68 -14.50 3.12 -12.94
CA GLN A 68 -15.11 2.94 -11.63
C GLN A 68 -15.97 1.68 -11.65
N GLU A 69 -15.32 0.53 -11.62
CA GLU A 69 -15.93 -0.64 -11.00
C GLU A 69 -16.13 -0.24 -9.55
N THR A 70 -17.37 0.11 -9.19
CA THR A 70 -17.71 0.35 -7.81
C THR A 70 -17.49 -0.99 -7.10
N ASN A 71 -16.31 -1.16 -6.49
CA ASN A 71 -15.94 -2.34 -5.73
C ASN A 71 -16.80 -2.35 -4.46
N ARG A 72 -18.08 -2.67 -4.61
CA ARG A 72 -19.08 -2.76 -3.56
C ARG A 72 -19.22 -4.24 -3.30
N LYS A 73 -18.76 -4.68 -2.11
CA LYS A 73 -19.05 -6.02 -1.66
C LYS A 73 -20.22 -6.02 -0.71
N THR A 74 -21.11 -6.97 -0.92
CA THR A 74 -22.21 -7.25 -0.01
C THR A 74 -21.71 -8.20 1.07
N ILE A 75 -21.85 -7.80 2.33
CA ILE A 75 -21.43 -8.59 3.49
C ILE A 75 -22.67 -8.95 4.30
N TYR A 76 -22.81 -10.23 4.65
CA TYR A 76 -23.83 -10.72 5.56
C TYR A 76 -23.52 -10.30 7.00
N MET A 77 -24.49 -9.69 7.67
CA MET A 77 -24.38 -9.27 9.06
C MET A 77 -24.92 -10.38 9.97
N TYR A 78 -24.15 -11.46 10.12
CA TYR A 78 -24.55 -12.61 10.95
C TYR A 78 -24.90 -12.23 12.40
N GLU A 79 -24.26 -11.20 12.96
CA GLU A 79 -24.59 -10.65 14.29
C GLU A 79 -26.05 -10.19 14.42
N LYS A 80 -26.67 -9.77 13.32
CA LYS A 80 -28.07 -9.30 13.25
C LYS A 80 -29.02 -10.31 12.62
N ALA A 81 -28.59 -11.56 12.49
CA ALA A 81 -29.40 -12.61 11.91
C ALA A 81 -30.58 -12.97 12.83
N ASP A 82 -31.74 -13.23 12.23
CA ASP A 82 -32.87 -13.83 12.94
C ASP A 82 -32.67 -15.36 13.03
N TYR A 83 -32.01 -15.80 14.10
CA TYR A 83 -31.69 -17.21 14.30
C TYR A 83 -32.92 -18.07 14.62
N ASP A 84 -34.01 -17.49 15.14
CA ASP A 84 -35.25 -18.21 15.41
C ASP A 84 -35.92 -18.59 14.10
N LYS A 85 -35.98 -17.64 13.16
CA LYS A 85 -36.50 -17.88 11.81
C LYS A 85 -35.62 -18.85 11.01
N ILE A 86 -34.29 -18.79 11.16
CA ILE A 86 -33.38 -19.78 10.55
C ILE A 86 -33.67 -21.18 11.07
N ARG A 87 -33.84 -21.34 12.40
CA ARG A 87 -34.19 -22.64 13.00
C ARG A 87 -35.49 -23.17 12.45
N GLN A 88 -36.53 -22.35 12.38
CA GLN A 88 -37.81 -22.74 11.79
C GLN A 88 -37.69 -23.16 10.32
N ARG A 89 -36.86 -22.47 9.53
CA ARG A 89 -36.65 -22.82 8.10
C ARG A 89 -35.86 -24.10 7.88
N LEU A 90 -35.01 -24.47 8.83
CA LEU A 90 -34.21 -25.69 8.84
C LEU A 90 -34.89 -26.83 9.61
N ASP A 91 -36.05 -26.58 10.21
CA ASP A 91 -36.92 -27.58 10.83
C ASP A 91 -37.71 -28.34 9.76
N VAL A 92 -36.98 -29.17 9.01
CA VAL A 92 -37.50 -30.04 7.96
C VAL A 92 -37.11 -31.48 8.25
N ASP A 93 -37.93 -32.42 7.77
CA ASP A 93 -37.62 -33.85 7.81
C ASP A 93 -36.47 -34.14 6.82
N TRP A 94 -35.24 -34.11 7.34
CA TRP A 94 -34.03 -34.26 6.55
C TRP A 94 -33.91 -35.63 5.89
N GLU A 95 -34.48 -36.68 6.49
CA GLU A 95 -34.48 -38.02 5.90
C GLU A 95 -35.29 -38.04 4.60
N LYS A 96 -36.51 -37.50 4.63
CA LYS A 96 -37.32 -37.33 3.42
C LYS A 96 -36.74 -36.32 2.43
N PHE A 97 -36.10 -35.27 2.94
CA PHE A 97 -35.48 -34.24 2.10
C PHE A 97 -34.36 -34.78 1.20
N PHE A 98 -33.62 -35.79 1.69
CA PHE A 98 -32.54 -36.44 0.95
C PHE A 98 -32.98 -37.71 0.19
N GLU A 99 -34.22 -38.17 0.36
CA GLU A 99 -34.72 -39.44 -0.19
C GLU A 99 -34.74 -39.45 -1.73
N ALA A 100 -34.93 -38.29 -2.34
CA ALA A 100 -34.99 -38.14 -3.80
C ALA A 100 -33.62 -38.28 -4.51
N ASP A 101 -32.50 -38.17 -3.79
CA ASP A 101 -31.17 -38.29 -4.39
C ASP A 101 -30.45 -39.55 -3.93
N THR A 102 -29.88 -40.28 -4.88
CA THR A 102 -29.02 -41.44 -4.59
C THR A 102 -27.55 -41.05 -4.44
N ASP A 103 -27.14 -39.93 -5.04
CA ASP A 103 -25.75 -39.46 -5.03
C ASP A 103 -25.44 -38.52 -3.85
N ILE A 104 -24.23 -38.66 -3.30
CA ILE A 104 -23.77 -37.90 -2.13
C ILE A 104 -23.58 -36.42 -2.48
N GLU A 105 -23.06 -36.11 -3.68
CA GLU A 105 -22.85 -34.73 -4.11
C GLU A 105 -24.19 -34.01 -4.34
N GLY A 106 -25.19 -34.73 -4.86
CA GLY A 106 -26.58 -34.23 -4.97
C GLY A 106 -27.17 -33.85 -3.60
N LYS A 107 -27.03 -34.73 -2.61
CA LYS A 107 -27.48 -34.46 -1.23
C LYS A 107 -26.76 -33.25 -0.62
N TRP A 108 -25.45 -33.15 -0.80
CA TRP A 108 -24.66 -32.02 -0.31
C TRP A 108 -25.08 -30.70 -0.95
N THR A 109 -25.33 -30.70 -2.26
CA THR A 109 -25.78 -29.53 -3.00
C THR A 109 -27.13 -29.04 -2.46
N LYS A 110 -28.12 -29.93 -2.29
CA LYS A 110 -29.43 -29.55 -1.72
C LYS A 110 -29.35 -29.05 -0.29
N PHE A 111 -28.51 -29.70 0.54
CA PHE A 111 -28.27 -29.23 1.91
C PHE A 111 -27.72 -27.81 1.92
N LYS A 112 -26.69 -27.56 1.10
CA LYS A 112 -26.06 -26.25 0.97
C LYS A 112 -27.04 -25.20 0.46
N GLU A 113 -27.83 -25.51 -0.57
CA GLU A 113 -28.87 -24.63 -1.10
C GLU A 113 -29.92 -24.27 -0.05
N LYS A 114 -30.38 -25.25 0.73
CA LYS A 114 -31.36 -25.02 1.81
C LYS A 114 -30.83 -24.05 2.87
N ILE A 115 -29.58 -24.25 3.30
CA ILE A 115 -28.93 -23.35 4.26
C ILE A 115 -28.70 -21.97 3.67
N LEU A 116 -28.17 -21.88 2.45
CA LEU A 116 -27.90 -20.60 1.80
C LEU A 116 -29.20 -19.81 1.58
N SER A 117 -30.29 -20.48 1.23
CA SER A 117 -31.62 -19.86 1.13
C SER A 117 -32.12 -19.32 2.47
N ALA A 118 -31.95 -20.07 3.56
CA ALA A 118 -32.32 -19.60 4.90
C ALA A 118 -31.46 -18.39 5.33
N VAL A 119 -30.16 -18.43 5.04
CA VAL A 119 -29.22 -17.33 5.32
C VAL A 119 -29.56 -16.08 4.50
N GLU A 120 -29.88 -16.25 3.22
CA GLU A 120 -30.25 -15.16 2.32
C GLU A 120 -31.48 -14.38 2.79
N GLU A 121 -32.47 -15.09 3.35
CA GLU A 121 -33.71 -14.47 3.83
C GLU A 121 -33.59 -13.88 5.23
N CYS A 122 -32.82 -14.51 6.11
CA CYS A 122 -32.83 -14.19 7.54
C CYS A 122 -31.62 -13.37 8.01
N VAL A 123 -30.59 -13.20 7.17
CA VAL A 123 -29.39 -12.44 7.53
C VAL A 123 -29.36 -11.11 6.77
N PRO A 124 -29.47 -9.97 7.48
CA PRO A 124 -29.37 -8.65 6.86
C PRO A 124 -28.03 -8.45 6.15
N LYS A 125 -28.07 -7.72 5.03
CA LYS A 125 -26.90 -7.43 4.20
C LYS A 125 -26.46 -5.99 4.34
N ARG A 126 -25.15 -5.76 4.31
CA ARG A 126 -24.54 -4.43 4.25
C ARG A 126 -23.63 -4.32 3.04
N ILE A 127 -23.85 -3.29 2.24
CA ILE A 127 -22.95 -2.95 1.14
C ILE A 127 -21.77 -2.18 1.72
N VAL A 128 -20.57 -2.69 1.51
CA VAL A 128 -19.32 -2.05 1.93
C VAL A 128 -18.49 -1.75 0.70
N LYS A 129 -17.97 -0.52 0.63
CA LYS A 129 -16.96 -0.17 -0.38
C LYS A 129 -15.64 -0.87 -0.03
N GLU A 130 -15.20 -1.73 -0.93
CA GLU A 130 -13.86 -2.31 -0.92
C GLU A 130 -12.81 -1.18 -0.97
N GLY A 131 -11.73 -1.32 -0.22
CA GLY A 131 -10.68 -0.29 -0.14
C GLY A 131 -11.01 0.94 0.72
N CYS A 132 -12.25 1.11 1.22
CA CYS A 132 -12.60 2.26 2.07
C CYS A 132 -12.22 2.13 3.55
N THR A 133 -11.52 1.06 3.95
CA THR A 133 -10.66 1.10 5.12
C THR A 133 -9.37 1.85 4.81
N LYS A 134 -9.49 3.08 4.28
CA LYS A 134 -8.52 4.14 4.55
C LYS A 134 -8.63 4.46 6.04
N ARG A 135 -8.22 3.53 6.91
CA ARG A 135 -7.80 3.91 8.26
C ARG A 135 -6.78 5.00 8.00
N ARG A 136 -7.12 6.22 8.42
CA ARG A 136 -6.29 7.43 8.39
C ARG A 136 -5.06 7.24 9.30
N LEU A 137 -4.32 6.14 9.14
CA LEU A 137 -3.13 5.80 9.94
C LEU A 137 -1.95 6.73 9.61
N ASN A 138 -2.00 7.43 8.47
CA ASN A 138 -0.90 8.24 7.98
C ASN A 138 -1.03 9.77 8.12
N LYS A 139 -2.00 10.31 8.86
CA LYS A 139 -2.06 11.79 9.00
C LYS A 139 -1.15 12.37 10.08
N ASN A 140 -0.78 11.61 11.11
CA ASN A 140 -0.10 12.18 12.27
C ASN A 140 1.15 11.39 12.66
N LEU A 141 2.14 11.26 11.78
CA LEU A 141 3.51 11.19 12.33
C LEU A 141 3.78 12.59 12.89
N PRO A 142 4.04 12.76 14.20
CA PRO A 142 4.37 14.06 14.77
C PRO A 142 5.73 14.49 14.20
N MET A 143 5.70 15.09 13.03
CA MET A 143 6.88 15.47 12.29
C MET A 143 7.30 16.86 12.78
N ASN A 144 8.35 16.88 13.59
CA ASN A 144 8.90 18.12 14.15
C ASN A 144 9.36 19.04 13.00
N ARG A 145 9.13 20.36 13.09
CA ARG A 145 9.64 21.38 12.14
C ARG A 145 11.13 21.22 11.85
N LYS A 146 11.93 20.80 12.85
CA LYS A 146 13.37 20.51 12.68
C LYS A 146 13.62 19.34 11.71
N LEU A 147 12.83 18.27 11.80
CA LEU A 147 12.91 17.11 10.90
C LEU A 147 12.49 17.49 9.48
N TRP A 148 11.42 18.28 9.33
CA TRP A 148 11.01 18.83 8.04
C TRP A 148 12.11 19.64 7.36
N ASN A 149 12.78 20.51 8.10
CA ASN A 149 13.90 21.30 7.56
C ASN A 149 15.06 20.41 7.11
N LYS A 150 15.35 19.32 7.83
CA LYS A 150 16.37 18.34 7.42
C LYS A 150 15.97 17.57 6.17
N ILE A 151 14.70 17.20 6.02
CA ILE A 151 14.18 16.55 4.81
C ILE A 151 14.30 17.49 3.61
N LYS A 152 13.87 18.75 3.76
CA LYS A 152 14.03 19.77 2.70
C LYS A 152 15.50 20.02 2.36
N ARG A 153 16.39 20.04 3.35
CA ARG A 153 17.84 20.16 3.13
C ARG A 153 18.40 18.96 2.37
N LYS A 154 17.97 17.74 2.73
CA LYS A 154 18.34 16.48 2.03
C LYS A 154 17.96 16.58 0.55
N GLN A 155 16.74 17.03 0.26
CA GLN A 155 16.23 17.21 -1.10
C GLN A 155 17.04 18.25 -1.90
N ARG A 156 17.30 19.43 -1.33
CA ARG A 156 18.12 20.45 -2.00
C ARG A 156 19.54 19.98 -2.33
N LEU A 157 20.15 19.21 -1.44
CA LEU A 157 21.50 18.66 -1.67
C LEU A 157 21.47 17.65 -2.82
N TRP A 158 20.42 16.85 -2.93
CA TRP A 158 20.21 15.91 -4.03
C TRP A 158 20.06 16.64 -5.38
N GLU A 159 19.20 17.65 -5.45
CA GLU A 159 19.04 18.48 -6.65
C GLU A 159 20.38 19.13 -7.07
N GLN A 160 21.18 19.59 -6.11
CA GLN A 160 22.51 20.14 -6.40
C GLN A 160 23.49 19.08 -6.91
N MET A 161 23.44 17.85 -6.36
CA MET A 161 24.27 16.75 -6.83
C MET A 161 23.93 16.34 -8.26
N ASN A 162 22.63 16.22 -8.59
CA ASN A 162 22.19 15.82 -9.93
C ASN A 162 22.62 16.85 -10.99
N LYS A 163 22.61 18.15 -10.65
CA LYS A 163 23.11 19.22 -11.54
C LYS A 163 24.60 19.13 -11.86
N LEU A 164 25.39 18.56 -10.97
CA LEU A 164 26.86 18.51 -11.08
C LEU A 164 27.39 17.14 -11.53
N GLU A 165 26.51 16.15 -11.73
CA GLU A 165 26.90 14.74 -11.92
C GLU A 165 27.68 14.48 -13.22
N ASN A 166 27.37 15.24 -14.28
CA ASN A 166 28.01 15.10 -15.60
C ASN A 166 29.11 16.14 -15.86
N SER A 167 29.53 16.90 -14.84
CA SER A 167 30.55 17.93 -15.04
C SER A 167 31.96 17.32 -15.15
N GLU A 168 32.69 17.71 -16.19
CA GLU A 168 34.08 17.30 -16.38
C GLU A 168 35.07 18.21 -15.64
N ASN A 169 34.62 19.38 -15.15
CA ASN A 169 35.44 20.36 -14.46
C ASN A 169 35.89 19.86 -13.07
N ASP A 170 37.20 19.88 -12.83
CA ASP A 170 37.79 19.39 -11.57
C ASP A 170 37.29 20.15 -10.32
N MET A 171 36.95 21.43 -10.47
CA MET A 171 36.37 22.23 -9.39
C MET A 171 34.96 21.74 -9.02
N GLU A 172 34.14 21.44 -10.03
CA GLU A 172 32.76 20.96 -9.86
C GLU A 172 32.72 19.52 -9.34
N LYS A 173 33.70 18.68 -9.71
CA LYS A 173 33.89 17.34 -9.12
C LYS A 173 34.21 17.42 -7.62
N ARG A 174 35.07 18.35 -7.19
CA ARG A 174 35.35 18.59 -5.77
C ARG A 174 34.12 19.07 -5.02
N GLN A 175 33.39 20.02 -5.61
CA GLN A 175 32.13 20.53 -5.07
C GLN A 175 31.10 19.41 -4.92
N TYR A 176 30.94 18.55 -5.93
CA TYR A 176 30.07 17.38 -5.89
C TYR A 176 30.45 16.43 -4.75
N ALA A 177 31.75 16.15 -4.56
CA ALA A 177 32.22 15.27 -3.48
C ALA A 177 31.86 15.82 -2.10
N ASP A 178 31.96 17.14 -1.89
CA ASP A 178 31.63 17.78 -0.61
C ASP A 178 30.11 17.84 -0.37
N ILE A 179 29.31 18.13 -1.39
CA ILE A 179 27.85 18.07 -1.33
C ILE A 179 27.39 16.64 -1.04
N SER A 180 28.01 15.64 -1.66
CA SER A 180 27.72 14.22 -1.44
C SER A 180 27.99 13.79 0.00
N LYS A 181 29.12 14.21 0.60
CA LYS A 181 29.40 13.97 2.02
C LYS A 181 28.34 14.59 2.92
N GLU A 182 27.93 15.82 2.63
CA GLU A 182 26.91 16.51 3.42
C GLU A 182 25.53 15.86 3.27
N TYR A 183 25.17 15.44 2.06
CA TYR A 183 23.96 14.66 1.78
C TYR A 183 23.92 13.39 2.63
N LYS A 184 25.03 12.62 2.66
CA LYS A 184 25.15 11.40 3.48
C LYS A 184 24.90 11.70 4.97
N ARG A 185 25.48 12.78 5.51
CA ARG A 185 25.27 13.20 6.90
C ARG A 185 23.81 13.52 7.18
N VAL A 186 23.19 14.36 6.34
CA VAL A 186 21.78 14.78 6.52
C VAL A 186 20.84 13.59 6.39
N ASN A 187 21.06 12.68 5.43
CA ASN A 187 20.25 11.47 5.25
C ASN A 187 20.27 10.59 6.51
N ASN A 188 21.46 10.34 7.07
CA ASN A 188 21.59 9.56 8.30
C ASN A 188 20.92 10.22 9.52
N GLN A 189 20.97 11.56 9.61
CA GLN A 189 20.24 12.31 10.65
C GLN A 189 18.72 12.16 10.49
N VAL A 190 18.18 12.35 9.28
CA VAL A 190 16.76 12.17 8.99
C VAL A 190 16.32 10.75 9.35
N ARG A 191 17.06 9.72 8.93
CA ARG A 191 16.80 8.31 9.28
C ARG A 191 16.71 8.11 10.79
N ARG A 192 17.69 8.63 11.55
CA ARG A 192 17.72 8.51 13.03
C ARG A 192 16.52 9.19 13.68
N GLU A 193 16.16 10.38 13.23
CA GLU A 193 15.03 11.14 13.77
C GLU A 193 13.68 10.51 13.43
N THR A 194 13.49 10.02 12.20
CA THR A 194 12.27 9.32 11.80
C THR A 194 12.07 8.04 12.60
N ARG A 195 13.12 7.23 12.81
CA ARG A 195 13.05 6.03 13.66
C ARG A 195 12.65 6.36 15.10
N LYS A 196 13.22 7.43 15.67
CA LYS A 196 12.85 7.89 17.02
C LYS A 196 11.38 8.33 17.08
N ALA A 197 10.90 9.04 16.06
CA ALA A 197 9.52 9.50 15.99
C ALA A 197 8.53 8.33 15.89
N VAL A 198 8.85 7.31 15.07
CA VAL A 198 8.06 6.08 14.96
C VAL A 198 8.03 5.34 16.29
N LYS A 199 9.19 5.08 16.91
CA LYS A 199 9.28 4.40 18.21
C LYS A 199 8.51 5.11 19.32
N LYS A 200 8.44 6.45 19.29
CA LYS A 200 7.65 7.22 20.26
C LYS A 200 6.14 7.05 20.05
N LYS A 201 5.70 6.89 18.80
CA LYS A 201 4.28 6.78 18.41
C LYS A 201 3.74 5.35 18.59
N GLU A 202 4.57 4.33 18.44
CA GLU A 202 4.18 2.92 18.58
C GLU A 202 3.42 2.61 19.90
N PRO A 203 3.88 3.05 21.09
CA PRO A 203 3.15 2.85 22.34
C PRO A 203 1.81 3.61 22.43
N GLU A 204 1.71 4.79 21.80
CA GLU A 204 0.47 5.58 21.77
C GLU A 204 -0.58 4.90 20.89
N VAL A 205 -0.16 4.36 19.74
CA VAL A 205 -1.02 3.57 18.86
C VAL A 205 -1.46 2.28 19.53
N ALA A 206 -0.55 1.56 20.20
CA ALA A 206 -0.87 0.36 20.96
C ALA A 206 -1.90 0.64 22.06
N ARG A 207 -1.74 1.74 22.82
CA ARG A 207 -2.73 2.19 23.82
C ARG A 207 -4.09 2.50 23.21
N LEU A 208 -4.14 3.21 22.07
CA LEU A 208 -5.39 3.52 21.38
C LEU A 208 -6.10 2.28 20.81
N ILE A 209 -5.35 1.25 20.43
CA ILE A 209 -5.92 -0.02 20.00
C ILE A 209 -6.48 -0.77 21.21
N LEU A 210 -5.70 -0.87 22.29
CA LEU A 210 -6.12 -1.52 23.55
C LEU A 210 -7.35 -0.86 24.16
N SER A 211 -7.44 0.48 24.15
CA SER A 211 -8.61 1.22 24.66
C SER A 211 -9.86 1.08 23.79
N ARG A 212 -9.73 0.57 22.56
CA ARG A 212 -10.86 0.26 21.67
C ARG A 212 -11.30 -1.19 21.77
N THR A 213 -10.52 -2.05 22.43
CA THR A 213 -10.74 -3.49 22.51
C THR A 213 -11.24 -3.98 23.86
N ASP A 214 -11.57 -3.10 24.81
CA ASP A 214 -12.25 -3.51 26.05
C ASP A 214 -13.79 -3.38 25.95
N PRO A 215 -14.55 -4.36 26.48
CA PRO A 215 -15.63 -4.98 25.75
C PRO A 215 -16.98 -4.91 26.50
N GLN A 216 -18.03 -4.54 25.79
CA GLN A 216 -19.31 -5.20 26.01
C GLN A 216 -19.43 -6.30 24.95
N GLY A 217 -19.04 -7.52 25.31
CA GLY A 217 -19.42 -8.75 24.60
C GLY A 217 -18.35 -9.43 23.73
N CYS A 218 -17.73 -10.46 24.32
CA CYS A 218 -17.35 -11.74 23.70
C CYS A 218 -16.25 -11.83 22.61
N GLY A 219 -15.23 -12.65 22.88
CA GLY A 219 -14.36 -13.27 21.86
C GLY A 219 -12.88 -12.86 21.94
N SER A 220 -12.06 -13.63 22.66
CA SER A 220 -10.62 -13.42 22.76
C SER A 220 -9.92 -13.64 21.41
N PHE A 221 -9.32 -12.60 20.83
CA PHE A 221 -8.34 -12.74 19.75
C PHE A 221 -6.93 -12.53 20.31
N ARG A 222 -6.19 -13.63 20.44
CA ARG A 222 -4.78 -13.63 20.83
C ARG A 222 -3.93 -13.17 19.65
N VAL A 223 -3.43 -11.94 19.70
CA VAL A 223 -2.51 -11.41 18.68
C VAL A 223 -1.12 -12.00 18.93
N HIS A 224 -0.74 -13.02 18.16
CA HIS A 224 0.66 -13.47 18.11
C HIS A 224 1.48 -12.45 17.31
N CYS A 225 2.38 -11.76 18.02
CA CYS A 225 3.33 -10.82 17.42
C CYS A 225 4.57 -11.60 16.94
N CYS A 226 4.58 -12.03 15.67
CA CYS A 226 5.80 -12.52 15.02
C CYS A 226 6.79 -11.35 14.91
N HIS A 227 7.93 -11.47 15.59
CA HIS A 227 9.08 -10.61 15.36
C HIS A 227 9.83 -11.12 14.12
N ILE A 228 10.16 -10.21 13.21
CA ILE A 228 11.23 -10.38 12.22
C ILE A 228 12.50 -9.77 12.82
#